data_AF-A0A2K0WNW7-F1
#
_entry.id   AF-A0A2K0WNW7-F1
#
_cell.length_a   1.000
_cell.length_b   1.000
_cell.length_c   1.000
_cell.angle_alpha   90.00
_cell.angle_beta   90.00
_cell.angle_gamma   90.00
#
_symmetry.space_group_name_H-M   'P 1'
#
loop_
_entity.id
_entity.type
_entity.pdbx_description
1 polymer ?
#
loop_
_entity_poly.entity_id
_entity_poly.type
_entity_poly.pdbx_seq_one_letter_code
_entity_poly.pdbx_strand_id
1 'polypeptide(L)'
;MLPPSPPPPAPLPAFRAPATGASSTPQAPIVPESGPARGLLFELIKHNGAPFNDHWAYFVRSSSSPSVGIVYEAVGDVRKGFQRQIRRNHDLKSDLPSVRIPLQWIDATFVKEELMLHDQESMPVCILEESLHKVKVPEKTLNDTAESEAPKKRIVQRNCQTWIVESADQLVADGILSSDVAAYLHATKQV
;
A
#
# COMPACT_ATOMS: atom_id res chain seq x y z
N MET A 1 75.49 -30.34 0.00
CA MET A 1 74.15 -30.78 -0.43
C MET A 1 73.14 -29.82 0.18
N LEU A 2 72.46 -29.01 -0.64
CA LEU A 2 71.43 -28.08 -0.15
C LEU A 2 70.10 -28.82 0.02
N PRO A 3 69.32 -28.51 1.07
CA PRO A 3 67.99 -29.11 1.26
C PRO A 3 67.00 -28.61 0.19
N PRO A 4 66.03 -29.44 -0.22
CA PRO A 4 65.02 -29.04 -1.20
C PRO A 4 64.11 -27.94 -0.62
N SER A 5 63.79 -26.96 -1.45
CA SER A 5 62.87 -25.87 -1.12
C SER A 5 61.48 -26.41 -0.78
N PRO A 6 60.78 -25.86 0.23
CA PRO A 6 59.43 -26.27 0.57
C PRO A 6 58.44 -25.95 -0.57
N PRO A 7 57.38 -26.76 -0.72
CA PRO A 7 56.35 -26.52 -1.72
C PRO A 7 55.59 -25.21 -1.43
N PRO A 8 55.03 -24.55 -2.46
CA PRO A 8 54.25 -23.34 -2.27
C PRO A 8 53.00 -23.62 -1.41
N PRO A 9 52.57 -22.67 -0.57
CA PRO A 9 51.37 -22.82 0.25
C PRO A 9 50.13 -22.99 -0.63
N ALA A 10 49.22 -23.87 -0.20
CA ALA A 10 47.94 -24.09 -0.87
C ALA A 10 47.13 -22.77 -0.92
N PRO A 11 46.38 -22.51 -2.02
CA PRO A 11 45.52 -21.35 -2.10
C PRO A 11 44.47 -21.41 -0.98
N LEU A 12 44.36 -20.33 -0.22
CA LEU A 12 43.35 -20.18 0.82
C LEU A 12 41.95 -20.39 0.21
N PRO A 13 41.04 -21.10 0.90
CA PRO A 13 39.65 -21.20 0.44
C PRO A 13 39.08 -19.79 0.31
N ALA A 14 38.62 -19.46 -0.90
CA ALA A 14 37.91 -18.21 -1.13
C ALA A 14 36.73 -18.16 -0.16
N PHE A 15 36.73 -17.19 0.74
CA PHE A 15 35.55 -16.84 1.52
C PHE A 15 34.46 -16.47 0.51
N ARG A 16 33.58 -17.42 0.20
CA ARG A 16 32.33 -17.14 -0.48
C ARG A 16 31.54 -16.27 0.48
N ALA A 17 31.53 -14.97 0.22
CA ALA A 17 30.60 -14.07 0.87
C ALA A 17 29.20 -14.72 0.82
N PRO A 18 28.44 -14.73 1.91
CA PRO A 18 27.02 -15.08 1.83
C PRO A 18 26.46 -14.23 0.70
N ALA A 19 25.76 -14.85 -0.24
CA ALA A 19 25.01 -14.10 -1.23
C ALA A 19 24.22 -13.05 -0.47
N THR A 20 24.60 -11.79 -0.64
CA THR A 20 23.86 -10.63 -0.18
C THR A 20 22.42 -10.92 -0.53
N GLY A 21 21.60 -11.07 0.51
CA GLY A 21 20.19 -11.43 0.38
C GLY A 21 19.62 -10.60 -0.76
N ALA A 22 19.04 -11.29 -1.75
CA ALA A 22 18.27 -10.63 -2.77
C ALA A 22 17.33 -9.70 -2.01
N SER A 23 17.51 -8.39 -2.17
CA SER A 23 16.47 -7.44 -1.85
C SER A 23 15.36 -7.81 -2.83
N SER A 24 14.52 -8.75 -2.41
CA SER A 24 13.37 -9.19 -3.16
C SER A 24 12.44 -8.01 -3.12
N THR A 25 12.57 -7.11 -4.10
CA THR A 25 11.49 -6.19 -4.43
C THR A 25 10.22 -7.04 -4.50
N PRO A 26 9.22 -6.76 -3.66
CA PRO A 26 8.01 -7.56 -3.61
C PRO A 26 7.44 -7.68 -5.01
N GLN A 27 7.18 -8.89 -5.46
CA GLN A 27 6.60 -9.10 -6.77
C GLN A 27 5.16 -8.62 -6.75
N ALA A 28 4.81 -7.70 -7.64
CA ALA A 28 3.44 -7.23 -7.79
C ALA A 28 2.50 -8.40 -8.18
N PRO A 29 1.23 -8.38 -7.73
CA PRO A 29 0.24 -9.36 -8.16
C PRO A 29 0.13 -9.41 -9.68
N ILE A 30 0.08 -10.61 -10.24
CA ILE A 30 -0.17 -10.80 -11.67
C ILE A 30 -1.68 -10.71 -11.88
N VAL A 31 -2.14 -9.57 -12.40
CA VAL A 31 -3.57 -9.34 -12.68
C VAL A 31 -3.81 -9.43 -14.19
N PRO A 32 -4.73 -10.29 -14.66
CA PRO A 32 -5.10 -10.36 -16.07
C PRO A 32 -5.60 -9.01 -16.59
N GLU A 33 -5.29 -8.68 -17.85
CA GLU A 33 -5.75 -7.42 -18.49
C GLU A 33 -7.28 -7.34 -18.58
N SER A 34 -7.95 -8.48 -18.74
CA SER A 34 -9.40 -8.60 -18.79
C SER A 34 -9.92 -9.25 -17.50
N GLY A 35 -10.90 -8.60 -16.88
CA GLY A 35 -11.56 -9.07 -15.67
C GLY A 35 -12.72 -10.01 -15.93
N PRO A 36 -13.27 -10.62 -14.86
CA PRO A 36 -14.52 -11.35 -14.93
C PRO A 36 -15.68 -10.43 -15.33
N ALA A 37 -16.78 -11.01 -15.79
CA ALA A 37 -18.00 -10.25 -16.06
C ALA A 37 -18.44 -9.52 -14.78
N ARG A 38 -18.65 -8.20 -14.88
CA ARG A 38 -18.94 -7.31 -13.74
C ARG A 38 -17.77 -7.17 -12.73
N GLY A 39 -16.54 -7.47 -13.13
CA GLY A 39 -15.36 -7.16 -12.36
C GLY A 39 -14.98 -5.68 -12.46
N LEU A 40 -14.59 -5.08 -11.35
CA LEU A 40 -13.95 -3.77 -11.30
C LEU A 40 -12.49 -3.96 -10.90
N LEU A 41 -11.59 -3.23 -11.55
CA LEU A 41 -10.17 -3.36 -11.25
C LEU A 41 -9.84 -2.53 -10.00
N PHE A 42 -9.28 -3.21 -8.99
CA PHE A 42 -8.74 -2.61 -7.79
C PHE A 42 -7.24 -2.36 -7.99
N GLU A 43 -6.83 -1.10 -7.90
CA GLU A 43 -5.46 -0.66 -8.15
C GLU A 43 -4.89 0.08 -6.93
N LEU A 44 -3.58 0.00 -6.74
CA LEU A 44 -2.82 0.91 -5.90
C LEU A 44 -2.29 2.04 -6.78
N ILE A 45 -2.60 3.28 -6.43
CA ILE A 45 -1.99 4.47 -7.04
C ILE A 45 -0.98 5.09 -6.08
N LYS A 46 0.15 5.53 -6.61
CA LYS A 46 1.22 6.20 -5.86
C LYS A 46 1.48 7.58 -6.45
N HIS A 47 1.49 8.59 -5.61
CA HIS A 47 1.96 9.94 -5.96
C HIS A 47 3.31 10.18 -5.31
N ASN A 48 4.28 10.68 -6.09
CA ASN A 48 5.63 10.96 -5.62
C ASN A 48 5.58 11.95 -4.43
N GLY A 49 6.01 11.48 -3.27
CA GLY A 49 5.95 12.23 -2.03
C GLY A 49 7.22 13.02 -1.70
N ALA A 50 8.24 12.97 -2.55
CA ALA A 50 9.58 13.49 -2.23
C ALA A 50 9.54 14.95 -1.69
N PRO A 51 10.23 15.23 -0.56
CA PRO A 51 11.23 14.40 0.12
C PRO A 51 10.66 13.39 1.14
N PHE A 52 9.34 13.27 1.26
CA PHE A 52 8.67 12.32 2.16
C PHE A 52 8.32 11.01 1.44
N ASN A 53 7.69 10.09 2.17
CA ASN A 53 7.16 8.85 1.61
C ASN A 53 6.05 9.14 0.58
N ASP A 54 5.95 8.28 -0.43
CA ASP A 54 4.92 8.39 -1.46
C ASP A 54 3.52 8.36 -0.85
N HIS A 55 2.62 9.16 -1.42
CA HIS A 55 1.23 9.11 -1.04
C HIS A 55 0.54 7.93 -1.74
N TRP A 56 -0.02 7.02 -0.96
CA TRP A 56 -0.69 5.84 -1.46
C TRP A 56 -2.20 5.98 -1.32
N ALA A 57 -2.91 5.56 -2.35
CA ALA A 57 -4.36 5.46 -2.35
C ALA A 57 -4.81 4.22 -3.12
N TYR A 58 -5.98 3.71 -2.78
CA TYR A 58 -6.65 2.73 -3.63
C TYR A 58 -7.46 3.43 -4.70
N PHE A 59 -7.50 2.83 -5.88
CA PHE A 59 -8.33 3.27 -6.98
C PHE A 59 -9.16 2.10 -7.48
N VAL A 60 -10.48 2.25 -7.43
CA VAL A 60 -11.40 1.33 -8.12
C VAL A 60 -11.74 1.95 -9.46
N ARG A 61 -11.31 1.30 -10.54
CA ARG A 61 -11.54 1.74 -11.91
C ARG A 61 -12.99 1.52 -12.31
N SER A 62 -13.61 2.53 -12.93
CA SER A 62 -14.91 2.36 -13.59
C SER A 62 -14.80 1.41 -14.78
N SER A 63 -15.82 0.58 -14.99
CA SER A 63 -15.96 -0.27 -16.17
C SER A 63 -16.08 0.53 -17.48
N SER A 64 -16.59 1.78 -17.39
CA SER A 64 -16.82 2.66 -18.53
C SER A 64 -15.61 3.50 -18.94
N SER A 65 -14.69 3.78 -18.01
CA SER A 65 -13.54 4.66 -18.26
C SER A 65 -12.34 4.29 -17.40
N PRO A 66 -11.18 3.95 -18.00
CA PRO A 66 -9.98 3.56 -17.25
C PRO A 66 -9.31 4.65 -16.41
N SER A 67 -9.66 5.91 -16.63
CA SER A 67 -9.13 7.04 -15.85
C SER A 67 -10.09 7.54 -14.77
N VAL A 68 -11.36 7.13 -14.80
CA VAL A 68 -12.38 7.58 -13.84
C VAL A 68 -12.69 6.46 -12.85
N GLY A 69 -12.85 6.80 -11.58
CA GLY A 69 -13.12 5.80 -10.55
C GLY A 69 -13.37 6.39 -9.17
N ILE A 70 -13.29 5.55 -8.14
CA ILE A 70 -13.27 5.99 -6.74
C ILE A 70 -11.84 5.89 -6.23
N VAL A 71 -11.38 6.97 -5.59
CA VAL A 71 -10.15 6.97 -4.80
C VAL A 71 -10.46 6.83 -3.32
N TYR A 72 -9.79 5.90 -2.66
CA TYR A 72 -9.81 5.74 -1.20
C TYR A 72 -8.43 6.01 -0.64
N GLU A 73 -8.33 6.98 0.26
CA GLU A 73 -7.06 7.43 0.81
C GLU A 73 -7.20 7.90 2.25
N ALA A 74 -6.07 7.97 2.95
CA ALA A 74 -5.97 8.70 4.20
C ALA A 74 -5.18 9.98 3.95
N VAL A 75 -5.85 11.12 4.06
CA VAL A 75 -5.27 12.46 3.89
C VAL A 75 -5.05 13.10 5.24
N GLY A 76 -3.91 13.75 5.43
CA GLY A 76 -3.60 14.48 6.63
C GLY A 76 -2.11 14.47 6.91
N ASP A 77 -1.75 14.88 8.12
CA ASP A 77 -0.36 14.96 8.54
C ASP A 77 -0.23 14.61 10.02
N VAL A 78 0.99 14.36 10.47
CA VAL A 78 1.28 13.96 11.86
C VAL A 78 0.84 15.00 12.91
N ARG A 79 0.68 16.27 12.52
CA ARG A 79 0.25 17.37 13.40
C ARG A 79 -1.27 17.45 13.52
N LYS A 80 -1.98 17.28 12.40
CA LYS A 80 -3.45 17.39 12.33
C LYS A 80 -4.17 16.06 12.52
N GLY A 81 -3.44 14.94 12.43
CA GLY A 81 -4.02 13.61 12.30
C GLY A 81 -4.39 13.31 10.85
N PHE A 82 -4.69 12.04 10.57
CA PHE A 82 -5.16 11.61 9.26
C PHE A 82 -6.68 11.44 9.28
N GLN A 83 -7.31 11.76 8.17
CA GLN A 83 -8.72 11.53 7.91
C GLN A 83 -8.85 10.69 6.65
N ARG A 84 -9.80 9.78 6.65
CA ARG A 84 -10.09 9.00 5.46
C ARG A 84 -10.90 9.87 4.51
N GLN A 85 -10.50 9.87 3.26
CA GLN A 85 -11.21 10.54 2.19
C GLN A 85 -11.65 9.51 1.15
N ILE A 86 -12.89 9.67 0.69
CA ILE A 86 -13.46 8.92 -0.41
C ILE A 86 -13.76 9.94 -1.51
N ARG A 87 -13.05 9.87 -2.64
CA ARG A 87 -13.31 10.73 -3.80
C ARG A 87 -13.99 9.92 -4.87
N ARG A 88 -15.31 10.11 -5.02
CA ARG A 88 -16.11 9.46 -6.07
C ARG A 88 -16.02 10.27 -7.36
N ASN A 89 -16.24 9.61 -8.49
CA ASN A 89 -16.11 10.19 -9.84
C ASN A 89 -14.77 10.91 -10.10
N HIS A 90 -13.68 10.42 -9.51
CA HIS A 90 -12.38 11.05 -9.62
C HIS A 90 -11.70 10.66 -10.94
N ASP A 91 -11.30 11.65 -11.74
CA ASP A 91 -10.51 11.43 -12.96
C ASP A 91 -9.01 11.60 -12.67
N LEU A 92 -8.25 10.52 -12.79
CA LEU A 92 -6.80 10.49 -12.64
C LEU A 92 -6.07 11.37 -13.67
N LYS A 93 -6.74 11.86 -14.72
CA LYS A 93 -6.13 12.85 -15.63
C LYS A 93 -5.98 14.22 -14.96
N SER A 94 -6.80 14.52 -13.97
CA SER A 94 -6.72 15.77 -13.21
C SER A 94 -5.60 15.74 -12.16
N ASP A 95 -5.29 14.55 -11.64
CA ASP A 95 -4.24 14.29 -10.67
C ASP A 95 -3.53 12.98 -11.05
N LEU A 96 -2.47 13.11 -11.86
CA LEU A 96 -1.79 11.97 -12.48
C LEU A 96 -0.90 11.24 -11.46
N PRO A 97 -1.20 9.98 -11.11
CA PRO A 97 -0.34 9.21 -10.23
C PRO A 97 0.98 8.90 -10.93
N SER A 98 2.07 8.90 -10.16
CA SER A 98 3.40 8.53 -10.64
C SER A 98 3.47 7.05 -11.00
N VAL A 99 2.73 6.19 -10.29
CA VAL A 99 2.64 4.76 -10.55
C VAL A 99 1.21 4.26 -10.34
N ARG A 100 0.75 3.38 -11.23
CA ARG A 100 -0.48 2.60 -11.09
C ARG A 100 -0.14 1.12 -11.06
N ILE A 101 -0.57 0.42 -10.02
CA ILE A 101 -0.29 -1.02 -9.83
C ILE A 101 -1.63 -1.76 -9.73
N PRO A 102 -2.00 -2.57 -10.73
CA PRO A 102 -3.14 -3.49 -10.60
C PRO A 102 -2.91 -4.45 -9.44
N LEU A 103 -3.87 -4.53 -8.53
CA LEU A 103 -3.79 -5.45 -7.38
C LEU A 103 -4.64 -6.69 -7.61
N GLN A 104 -5.91 -6.52 -7.98
CA GLN A 104 -6.81 -7.62 -8.35
C GLN A 104 -8.11 -7.12 -8.98
N TRP A 105 -8.87 -8.03 -9.58
CA TRP A 105 -10.27 -7.80 -9.92
C TRP A 105 -11.15 -8.08 -8.69
N ILE A 106 -12.08 -7.17 -8.41
CA ILE A 106 -13.13 -7.37 -7.40
C ILE A 106 -14.49 -7.43 -8.08
N ASP A 107 -15.42 -8.20 -7.51
CA ASP A 107 -16.79 -8.27 -7.99
C ASP A 107 -17.52 -6.93 -7.76
N ALA A 108 -18.28 -6.44 -8.74
CA ALA A 108 -19.07 -5.22 -8.60
C ALA A 108 -20.15 -5.29 -7.51
N THR A 109 -20.45 -6.45 -6.92
CA THR A 109 -21.29 -6.53 -5.72
C THR A 109 -20.66 -5.84 -4.52
N PHE A 110 -19.32 -5.77 -4.44
CA PHE A 110 -18.62 -5.07 -3.37
C PHE A 110 -18.61 -3.54 -3.55
N VAL A 111 -18.84 -3.06 -4.78
CA VAL A 111 -18.76 -1.63 -5.13
C VAL A 111 -19.95 -1.23 -6.00
N LYS A 112 -20.76 -0.29 -5.51
CA LYS A 112 -21.88 0.26 -6.29
C LYS A 112 -21.38 1.27 -7.32
N GLU A 113 -21.08 0.81 -8.54
CA GLU A 113 -20.59 1.66 -9.63
C GLU A 113 -21.51 2.85 -9.93
N GLU A 114 -22.82 2.65 -9.86
CA GLU A 114 -23.83 3.70 -10.07
C GLU A 114 -23.71 4.88 -9.09
N LEU A 115 -23.24 4.59 -7.87
CA LEU A 115 -22.95 5.59 -6.84
C LEU A 115 -21.56 6.22 -7.01
N MET A 116 -20.67 5.61 -7.81
CA MET A 116 -19.40 6.26 -8.21
C MET A 116 -19.65 7.54 -9.00
N LEU A 117 -20.78 7.62 -9.70
CA LEU A 117 -21.16 8.75 -10.55
C LEU A 117 -21.88 9.88 -9.79
N HIS A 118 -22.21 9.68 -8.52
CA HIS A 118 -22.90 10.67 -7.69
C HIS A 118 -22.03 11.10 -6.52
N ASP A 119 -21.83 12.40 -6.38
CA ASP A 119 -21.15 12.97 -5.22
C ASP A 119 -22.10 12.94 -4.02
N GLN A 120 -21.97 11.91 -3.19
CA GLN A 120 -22.69 11.81 -1.92
C GLN A 120 -21.71 11.78 -0.75
N GLU A 121 -22.23 12.12 0.43
CA GLU A 121 -21.50 12.36 1.67
C GLU A 121 -20.49 11.26 2.07
N SER A 122 -19.60 11.62 3.01
CA SER A 122 -18.47 10.85 3.54
C SER A 122 -18.84 9.50 4.20
N MET A 123 -20.10 9.09 4.17
CA MET A 123 -20.56 7.82 4.72
C MET A 123 -20.29 6.68 3.74
N PRO A 124 -20.00 5.47 4.25
CA PRO A 124 -19.80 4.29 3.41
C PRO A 124 -21.12 3.91 2.74
N VAL A 125 -21.11 3.68 1.42
CA VAL A 125 -22.32 3.37 0.63
C VAL A 125 -22.33 1.94 0.06
N CYS A 126 -21.22 1.21 0.20
CA CYS A 126 -21.03 -0.15 -0.29
C CYS A 126 -20.17 -1.00 0.67
N ILE A 127 -20.15 -2.32 0.42
CA ILE A 127 -19.47 -3.30 1.28
C ILE A 127 -17.96 -3.01 1.37
N LEU A 128 -17.33 -2.62 0.26
CA LEU A 128 -15.92 -2.22 0.25
C LEU A 128 -15.68 -1.04 1.20
N GLU A 129 -16.51 -0.01 1.11
CA GLU A 129 -16.38 1.20 1.93
C GLU A 129 -16.68 0.96 3.40
N GLU A 130 -17.65 0.10 3.70
CA GLU A 130 -17.97 -0.35 5.05
C GLU A 130 -16.77 -1.10 5.66
N SER A 131 -16.13 -1.99 4.90
CA SER A 131 -14.92 -2.68 5.33
C SER A 131 -13.77 -1.70 5.60
N LEU A 132 -13.53 -0.77 4.68
CA LEU A 132 -12.55 0.32 4.88
C LEU A 132 -12.89 1.20 6.10
N HIS A 133 -14.17 1.31 6.49
CA HIS A 133 -14.62 2.07 7.65
C HIS A 133 -14.25 1.44 8.98
N LYS A 134 -14.07 0.13 9.03
CA LYS A 134 -13.67 -0.58 10.24
C LYS A 134 -12.22 -0.24 10.64
N VAL A 135 -11.39 0.17 9.67
CA VAL A 135 -9.98 0.51 9.93
C VAL A 135 -9.87 1.95 10.40
N LYS A 136 -9.38 2.10 11.64
CA LYS A 136 -9.11 3.42 12.21
C LYS A 136 -8.02 4.11 11.42
N VAL A 137 -8.24 5.38 11.09
CA VAL A 137 -7.20 6.22 10.52
C VAL A 137 -6.15 6.58 11.58
N PRO A 138 -4.90 6.79 11.19
CA PRO A 138 -3.84 7.24 12.09
C PRO A 138 -4.24 8.48 12.92
N GLU A 139 -4.37 8.32 14.23
CA GLU A 139 -4.63 9.42 15.16
C GLU A 139 -3.36 10.28 15.39
N LYS A 140 -3.57 11.56 15.77
CA LYS A 140 -2.51 12.54 16.04
C LYS A 140 -1.50 11.97 17.03
N THR A 141 -0.23 11.91 16.66
CA THR A 141 0.83 11.29 17.48
C THR A 141 1.69 12.31 18.23
N LEU A 142 1.42 13.61 18.06
CA LEU A 142 2.07 14.66 18.83
C LEU A 142 1.36 14.80 20.18
N ASN A 143 1.92 14.15 21.21
CA ASN A 143 1.68 14.54 22.59
C ASN A 143 2.01 16.04 22.73
N ASP A 144 1.05 16.83 23.18
CA ASP A 144 1.31 18.18 23.66
C ASP A 144 2.39 18.09 24.75
N THR A 145 3.40 18.95 24.64
CA THR A 145 4.57 18.97 25.52
C THR A 145 4.19 19.53 26.89
N ALA A 146 3.34 18.83 27.62
CA ALA A 146 2.89 19.18 28.95
C ALA A 146 2.48 17.94 29.76
N GLU A 147 3.30 16.88 29.77
CA GLU A 147 3.37 15.98 30.93
C GLU A 147 4.60 15.06 30.83
N SER A 148 5.42 15.15 31.88
CA SER A 148 6.67 14.43 32.06
C SER A 148 6.44 12.96 32.33
N GLU A 149 6.45 12.09 31.31
CA GLU A 149 6.86 10.69 31.46
C GLU A 149 7.65 10.20 30.24
N ALA A 150 8.79 9.57 30.49
CA ALA A 150 9.76 9.17 29.46
C ALA A 150 9.16 8.25 28.38
N PRO A 151 9.36 8.53 27.08
CA PRO A 151 8.78 7.71 26.01
C PRO A 151 9.59 6.42 25.83
N LYS A 152 9.14 5.32 26.43
CA LYS A 152 9.71 3.97 26.26
C LYS A 152 9.12 3.16 25.09
N LYS A 153 8.24 3.73 24.28
CA LYS A 153 7.68 3.05 23.10
C LYS A 153 8.05 3.80 21.84
N ARG A 154 8.70 3.07 20.92
CA ARG A 154 9.01 3.52 19.56
C ARG A 154 7.71 4.05 18.95
N ILE A 155 7.63 5.35 18.70
CA ILE A 155 6.46 5.96 18.05
C ILE A 155 6.47 5.45 16.61
N VAL A 156 5.62 4.47 16.32
CA VAL A 156 5.40 4.01 14.95
C VAL A 156 4.58 5.10 14.27
N GLN A 157 5.23 5.91 13.44
CA GLN A 157 4.58 6.97 12.68
C GLN A 157 3.58 6.32 11.72
N ARG A 158 2.31 6.39 12.07
CA ARG A 158 1.22 5.92 11.22
C ARG A 158 0.95 6.97 10.14
N ASN A 159 0.99 6.57 8.88
CA ASN A 159 0.83 7.42 7.69
C ASN A 159 -0.20 6.81 6.71
N CYS A 160 -0.40 7.43 5.55
CA CYS A 160 -1.32 6.92 4.51
C CYS A 160 -0.98 5.49 4.08
N GLN A 161 0.30 5.12 3.95
CA GLN A 161 0.70 3.76 3.60
C GLN A 161 0.37 2.75 4.70
N THR A 162 0.44 3.16 5.97
CA THR A 162 0.02 2.32 7.09
C THR A 162 -1.48 2.06 7.04
N TRP A 163 -2.29 3.08 6.75
CA TRP A 163 -3.72 2.92 6.59
C TRP A 163 -4.06 1.99 5.41
N ILE A 164 -3.36 2.12 4.28
CA ILE A 164 -3.52 1.23 3.13
C ILE A 164 -3.22 -0.22 3.51
N VAL A 165 -2.11 -0.47 4.21
CA VAL A 165 -1.72 -1.82 4.62
C VAL A 165 -2.71 -2.41 5.65
N GLU A 166 -3.08 -1.66 6.68
CA GLU A 166 -4.04 -2.14 7.70
C GLU A 166 -5.45 -2.36 7.11
N SER A 167 -5.85 -1.55 6.12
CA SER A 167 -7.11 -1.75 5.40
C SER A 167 -7.06 -2.92 4.44
N ALA A 168 -5.90 -3.27 3.87
CA ALA A 168 -5.75 -4.51 3.11
C ALA A 168 -6.03 -5.73 3.98
N ASP A 169 -5.49 -5.77 5.20
CA ASP A 169 -5.73 -6.86 6.14
C ASP A 169 -7.22 -7.00 6.49
N GLN A 170 -7.91 -5.88 6.70
CA GLN A 170 -9.35 -5.87 6.94
C GLN A 170 -10.16 -6.35 5.73
N LEU A 171 -9.78 -5.94 4.52
CA LEU A 171 -10.43 -6.39 3.29
C LEU A 171 -10.21 -7.88 3.04
N VAL A 172 -9.06 -8.44 3.42
CA VAL A 172 -8.80 -9.89 3.40
C VAL A 172 -9.70 -10.61 4.41
N ALA A 173 -9.81 -10.08 5.64
CA ALA A 173 -10.67 -10.65 6.67
C ALA A 173 -12.16 -10.67 6.26
N ASP A 174 -12.61 -9.66 5.52
CA ASP A 174 -13.97 -9.59 4.97
C ASP A 174 -14.13 -10.35 3.64
N GLY A 175 -13.08 -11.02 3.15
CA GLY A 175 -13.13 -11.85 1.93
C GLY A 175 -13.18 -11.06 0.62
N ILE A 176 -12.81 -9.78 0.64
CA ILE A 176 -12.85 -8.88 -0.52
C ILE A 176 -11.52 -8.90 -1.28
N LEU A 177 -10.39 -8.91 -0.57
CA LEU A 177 -9.04 -9.03 -1.15
C LEU A 177 -8.43 -10.41 -0.88
N SER A 178 -7.53 -10.85 -1.75
CA SER A 178 -6.68 -12.01 -1.49
C SER A 178 -5.55 -11.68 -0.50
N SER A 179 -5.11 -12.67 0.25
CA SER A 179 -3.96 -12.53 1.18
C SER A 179 -2.67 -12.09 0.48
N ASP A 180 -2.51 -12.47 -0.79
CA ASP A 180 -1.31 -12.13 -1.58
C ASP A 180 -1.22 -10.63 -1.84
N VAL A 181 -2.36 -9.97 -2.05
CA VAL A 181 -2.42 -8.51 -2.21
C VAL A 181 -1.98 -7.83 -0.91
N ALA A 182 -2.48 -8.28 0.24
CA ALA A 182 -2.05 -7.72 1.53
C ALA A 182 -0.56 -7.95 1.79
N ALA A 183 -0.05 -9.17 1.54
CA ALA A 183 1.36 -9.49 1.68
C ALA A 183 2.26 -8.60 0.79
N TYR A 184 1.84 -8.35 -0.45
CA TYR A 184 2.54 -7.43 -1.35
C TYR A 184 2.57 -6.00 -0.81
N LEU A 185 1.44 -5.48 -0.30
CA LEU A 185 1.36 -4.13 0.25
C LEU A 185 2.23 -3.96 1.50
N HIS A 186 2.21 -4.94 2.42
CA HIS A 186 3.08 -4.98 3.59
C HIS A 186 4.56 -4.94 3.20
N ALA A 187 4.96 -5.74 2.21
CA ALA A 187 6.35 -5.84 1.79
C ALA A 187 6.83 -4.61 1.01
N THR A 188 5.92 -3.85 0.38
CA THR A 188 6.24 -2.68 -0.45
C THR A 188 6.24 -1.37 0.33
N LYS A 189 5.65 -1.35 1.54
CA LYS A 189 5.51 -0.15 2.38
C LYS A 189 6.87 0.49 2.68
N GLN A 190 6.96 1.81 2.49
CA GLN A 190 8.14 2.61 2.83
C GLN A 190 8.17 2.87 4.34
N VAL A 191 9.34 2.67 4.95
CA VAL A 191 9.59 2.81 6.40
C VAL A 191 10.24 4.15 6.70
#